data_AF-A0A843W7B3-F1
#
_entry.id   AF-A0A843W7B3-F1
#
_cell.length_a   1.000
_cell.length_b   1.000
_cell.length_c   1.000
_cell.angle_alpha   90.00
_cell.angle_beta   90.00
_cell.angle_gamma   90.00
#
_symmetry.space_group_name_H-M   'P 1'
#
loop_
_entity.id
_entity.type
_entity.pdbx_description
1 polymer ?
#
loop_
_entity_poly.entity_id
_entity_poly.type
_entity_poly.pdbx_seq_one_letter_code
_entity_poly.pdbx_strand_id
1 'polypeptide(L)'
;MFRSDRWLQSTFAGTSDGKKVEGIINSSNFLDRVFKLVQIIEPLYEVLRVVDADRRPSIGLVYAKLESAKKKIREVSPWYAHLVLDVVEGRWDRQMSRDLHKAAYYLHPAHHYTHELAYEDDLMAVFTRVMKSFREAIGGFVEPSAIAGRVRIDGGGSSSDGGGGGGAGGDTPQGGRGGTVVREVEVVG
;
A
#
# COMPACT_ATOMS: atom_id res chain seq x y z
N MET A 1 -1.76 18.34 -33.81
CA MET A 1 -2.88 17.36 -33.80
C MET A 1 -4.11 17.95 -34.45
N PHE A 2 -4.97 18.72 -33.76
CA PHE A 2 -6.21 19.25 -34.35
C PHE A 2 -6.08 20.58 -35.12
N ARG A 3 -4.90 21.23 -35.10
CA ARG A 3 -4.59 22.43 -35.92
C ARG A 3 -3.41 22.24 -36.89
N SER A 4 -3.06 20.99 -37.17
CA SER A 4 -1.94 20.64 -38.05
C SER A 4 -2.45 20.16 -39.41
N ASP A 5 -1.69 20.40 -40.49
CA ASP A 5 -2.13 20.15 -41.87
C ASP A 5 -2.61 18.72 -42.10
N ARG A 6 -1.95 17.74 -41.47
CA ARG A 6 -2.33 16.31 -41.48
C ARG A 6 -3.75 16.02 -40.95
N TRP A 7 -4.31 16.89 -40.11
CA TRP A 7 -5.71 16.82 -39.68
C TRP A 7 -6.63 17.55 -40.65
N LEU A 8 -6.27 18.76 -41.10
CA LEU A 8 -7.04 19.53 -42.08
C LEU A 8 -7.22 18.79 -43.41
N GLN A 9 -6.23 17.98 -43.81
CA GLN A 9 -6.25 17.10 -44.97
C GLN A 9 -6.87 15.72 -44.70
N SER A 10 -7.32 15.44 -43.47
CA SER A 10 -7.93 14.15 -43.12
C SER A 10 -9.41 14.09 -43.50
N THR A 11 -9.87 12.90 -43.90
CA THR A 11 -11.29 12.63 -44.14
C THR A 11 -12.15 12.88 -42.89
N PHE A 12 -11.57 12.69 -41.69
CA PHE A 12 -12.26 12.86 -40.41
C PHE A 12 -12.60 14.33 -40.10
N ALA A 13 -11.72 15.28 -40.39
CA ALA A 13 -11.95 16.71 -40.09
C ALA A 13 -13.15 17.31 -40.85
N GLY A 14 -13.50 16.75 -42.01
CA GLY A 14 -14.71 17.15 -42.75
C GLY A 14 -16.02 16.75 -42.06
N THR A 15 -16.01 15.64 -41.29
CA THR A 15 -17.20 15.04 -40.70
C THR A 15 -17.83 15.89 -39.58
N SER A 16 -19.12 15.66 -39.32
CA SER A 16 -19.85 16.25 -38.19
C SER A 16 -19.19 15.91 -36.85
N ASP A 17 -18.78 14.66 -36.64
CA ASP A 17 -18.20 14.22 -35.36
C ASP A 17 -16.74 14.64 -35.20
N GLY A 18 -15.94 14.67 -36.27
CA GLY A 18 -14.60 15.25 -36.25
C GLY A 18 -14.62 16.71 -35.82
N LYS A 19 -15.57 17.51 -36.32
CA LYS A 19 -15.79 18.91 -35.92
C LYS A 19 -16.25 19.06 -34.46
N LYS A 20 -17.08 18.15 -33.95
CA LYS A 20 -17.44 18.12 -32.50
C LYS A 20 -16.20 17.86 -31.63
N VAL A 21 -15.41 16.85 -31.96
CA VAL A 21 -14.19 16.48 -31.23
C VAL A 21 -13.15 17.61 -31.27
N GLU A 22 -12.95 18.20 -32.44
CA GLU A 22 -12.08 19.37 -32.61
C GLU A 22 -12.57 20.56 -31.77
N GLY A 23 -13.88 20.85 -31.75
CA GLY A 23 -14.47 21.92 -30.95
C GLY A 23 -14.32 21.69 -29.44
N ILE A 24 -14.49 20.45 -28.97
CA ILE A 24 -14.27 20.07 -27.56
C ILE A 24 -12.79 20.29 -27.19
N ILE A 25 -11.86 19.75 -27.97
CA ILE A 25 -10.43 19.76 -27.65
C ILE A 25 -9.82 21.16 -27.77
N ASN A 26 -10.34 22.01 -28.68
CA ASN A 26 -9.94 23.42 -28.77
C ASN A 26 -10.65 24.33 -27.74
N SER A 27 -11.63 23.84 -26.98
CA SER A 27 -12.34 24.67 -25.99
C SER A 27 -11.43 25.02 -24.81
N SER A 28 -11.53 26.26 -24.32
CA SER A 28 -10.81 26.71 -23.12
C SER A 28 -11.10 25.79 -21.93
N ASN A 29 -12.37 25.47 -21.68
CA ASN A 29 -12.74 24.64 -20.54
C ASN A 29 -12.15 23.22 -20.56
N PHE A 30 -11.89 22.65 -21.75
CA PHE A 30 -11.14 21.39 -21.87
C PHE A 30 -9.65 21.60 -21.56
N LEU A 31 -9.03 22.60 -22.19
CA LEU A 31 -7.61 22.91 -22.00
C LEU A 31 -7.28 23.30 -20.55
N ASP A 32 -8.14 24.06 -19.87
CA ASP A 32 -8.03 24.41 -18.45
C ASP A 32 -8.05 23.18 -17.53
N ARG A 33 -8.87 22.18 -17.86
CA ARG A 33 -8.93 20.90 -17.13
C ARG A 33 -7.68 20.06 -17.37
N VAL A 34 -7.23 19.98 -18.62
CA VAL A 34 -5.98 19.26 -18.98
C VAL A 34 -4.77 19.91 -18.30
N PHE A 35 -4.69 21.25 -18.28
CA PHE A 35 -3.62 21.98 -17.60
C PHE A 35 -3.60 21.69 -16.09
N LYS A 36 -4.75 21.77 -15.42
CA LYS A 36 -4.87 21.40 -13.99
C LYS A 36 -4.52 19.94 -13.72
N LEU A 37 -4.87 19.02 -14.63
CA LEU A 37 -4.50 17.61 -14.52
C LEU A 37 -2.98 17.42 -14.63
N VAL A 38 -2.30 18.13 -15.55
CA VAL A 38 -0.83 18.13 -15.65
C VAL A 38 -0.20 18.64 -14.36
N GLN A 39 -0.66 19.77 -13.81
CA GLN A 39 -0.16 20.33 -12.55
C GLN A 39 -0.39 19.41 -11.32
N ILE A 40 -1.35 18.49 -11.38
CA ILE A 40 -1.60 17.48 -10.34
C ILE A 40 -0.71 16.23 -10.52
N ILE A 41 -0.41 15.84 -11.77
CA ILE A 41 0.43 14.68 -12.07
C ILE A 41 1.93 14.99 -11.93
N GLU A 42 2.37 16.18 -12.34
CA GLU A 42 3.76 16.66 -12.23
C GLU A 42 4.41 16.41 -10.85
N PRO A 43 3.80 16.82 -9.71
CA PRO A 43 4.39 16.55 -8.40
C PRO A 43 4.40 15.06 -8.00
N LEU A 44 3.49 14.23 -8.53
CA LEU A 44 3.57 12.78 -8.35
C LEU A 44 4.71 12.17 -9.17
N TYR A 45 4.96 12.71 -10.37
CA TYR A 45 6.10 12.31 -11.21
C TYR A 45 7.45 12.73 -10.60
N GLU A 46 7.53 13.85 -9.88
CA GLU A 46 8.70 14.19 -9.05
C GLU A 46 8.99 13.12 -7.99
N VAL A 47 7.95 12.58 -7.32
CA VAL A 47 8.10 11.51 -6.32
C VAL A 47 8.56 10.22 -6.97
N LEU A 48 7.93 9.81 -8.08
CA LEU A 48 8.32 8.61 -8.83
C LEU A 48 9.79 8.69 -9.28
N ARG A 49 10.23 9.84 -9.83
CA ARG A 49 11.65 10.06 -10.20
C ARG A 49 12.64 9.93 -9.04
N VAL A 50 12.22 10.14 -7.81
CA VAL A 50 13.07 9.92 -6.62
C VAL A 50 13.08 8.44 -6.23
N VAL A 51 11.97 7.73 -6.37
CA VAL A 51 11.86 6.28 -6.13
C VAL A 51 12.64 5.47 -7.18
N ASP A 52 12.51 5.84 -8.45
CA ASP A 52 13.08 5.15 -9.63
C ASP A 52 14.57 5.47 -9.86
N ALA A 53 15.19 6.31 -9.02
CA ALA A 53 16.61 6.67 -9.18
C ALA A 53 17.53 5.50 -8.77
N ASP A 54 18.43 5.09 -9.67
CA ASP A 54 19.40 3.98 -9.45
C ASP A 54 20.18 4.11 -8.13
N ARG A 55 20.45 5.35 -7.70
CA ARG A 55 20.90 5.66 -6.35
C ARG A 55 19.72 5.58 -5.38
N ARG A 56 19.48 4.37 -4.85
CA ARG A 56 18.51 4.05 -3.77
C ARG A 56 18.21 5.28 -2.88
N PRO A 57 17.03 5.91 -2.99
CA PRO A 57 16.71 7.07 -2.17
C PRO A 57 16.63 6.68 -0.70
N SER A 58 16.94 7.62 0.20
CA SER A 58 16.63 7.40 1.61
C SER A 58 15.11 7.39 1.81
N ILE A 59 14.61 6.45 2.60
CA ILE A 59 13.18 6.25 2.86
C ILE A 59 12.50 7.56 3.35
N GLY A 60 13.21 8.34 4.17
CA GLY A 60 12.74 9.66 4.62
C GLY A 60 12.60 10.71 3.51
N LEU A 61 13.47 10.70 2.49
CA LEU A 61 13.38 11.61 1.35
C LEU A 61 12.15 11.32 0.47
N VAL A 62 11.79 10.04 0.32
CA VAL A 62 10.56 9.64 -0.40
C VAL A 62 9.32 10.19 0.32
N TYR A 63 9.28 10.09 1.65
CA TYR A 63 8.20 10.67 2.47
C TYR A 63 8.15 12.21 2.35
N ALA A 64 9.29 12.88 2.48
CA ALA A 64 9.40 14.35 2.35
C ALA A 64 8.88 14.84 1.00
N LYS A 65 9.27 14.16 -0.08
CA LYS A 65 8.82 14.47 -1.44
C LYS A 65 7.33 14.20 -1.62
N LEU A 66 6.80 13.13 -1.03
CA LEU A 66 5.38 12.83 -1.08
C LEU A 66 4.53 13.89 -0.38
N GLU A 67 4.86 14.29 0.86
CA GLU A 67 4.10 15.33 1.57
C GLU A 67 4.19 16.70 0.86
N SER A 68 5.35 17.04 0.27
CA SER A 68 5.48 18.20 -0.61
C SER A 68 4.56 18.10 -1.84
N ALA A 69 4.48 16.93 -2.47
CA ALA A 69 3.56 16.68 -3.59
C ALA A 69 2.08 16.79 -3.17
N LYS A 70 1.70 16.26 -2.00
CA LYS A 70 0.34 16.41 -1.47
C LYS A 70 -0.04 17.87 -1.25
N LYS A 71 0.90 18.71 -0.78
CA LYS A 71 0.69 20.15 -0.63
C LYS A 71 0.45 20.82 -1.99
N LYS A 72 1.35 20.63 -2.97
CA LYS A 72 1.21 21.14 -4.34
C LYS A 72 -0.16 20.77 -4.98
N ILE A 73 -0.60 19.53 -4.82
CA ILE A 73 -1.89 19.04 -5.38
C ILE A 73 -3.09 19.77 -4.74
N ARG A 74 -3.07 20.01 -3.43
CA ARG A 74 -4.12 20.78 -2.72
C ARG A 74 -4.19 22.23 -3.18
N GLU A 75 -3.04 22.83 -3.50
CA GLU A 75 -2.93 24.21 -4.00
C GLU A 75 -3.50 24.37 -5.42
N VAL A 76 -3.35 23.37 -6.30
CA VAL A 76 -3.91 23.40 -7.67
C VAL A 76 -5.43 23.35 -7.68
N SER A 77 -6.04 22.45 -6.90
CA SER A 77 -7.50 22.41 -6.73
C SER A 77 -7.91 21.50 -5.58
N PRO A 78 -8.52 22.02 -4.50
CA PRO A 78 -9.07 21.20 -3.41
C PRO A 78 -10.10 20.17 -3.88
N TRP A 79 -10.88 20.47 -4.93
CA TRP A 79 -11.87 19.55 -5.49
C TRP A 79 -11.23 18.34 -6.19
N TYR A 80 -10.19 18.53 -7.01
CA TYR A 80 -9.49 17.39 -7.61
C TYR A 80 -8.50 16.72 -6.66
N ALA A 81 -8.06 17.43 -5.61
CA ALA A 81 -7.10 16.91 -4.64
C ALA A 81 -7.63 15.66 -3.91
N HIS A 82 -8.86 15.64 -3.38
CA HIS A 82 -9.35 14.48 -2.63
C HIS A 82 -9.33 13.19 -3.49
N LEU A 83 -9.92 13.23 -4.69
CA LEU A 83 -9.96 12.10 -5.63
C LEU A 83 -8.58 11.48 -5.93
N VAL A 84 -7.52 12.29 -5.97
CA VAL A 84 -6.15 11.83 -6.23
C VAL A 84 -5.44 11.42 -4.93
N LEU A 85 -5.62 12.18 -3.85
CA LEU A 85 -4.97 11.92 -2.58
C LEU A 85 -5.52 10.70 -1.86
N ASP A 86 -6.82 10.42 -1.96
CA ASP A 86 -7.45 9.22 -1.40
C ASP A 86 -6.87 7.95 -2.06
N VAL A 87 -6.61 8.00 -3.36
CA VAL A 87 -5.94 6.91 -4.11
C VAL A 87 -4.46 6.80 -3.77
N VAL A 88 -3.77 7.92 -3.53
CA VAL A 88 -2.36 7.95 -3.12
C VAL A 88 -2.19 7.40 -1.70
N GLU A 89 -2.95 7.87 -0.72
CA GLU A 89 -2.88 7.40 0.67
C GLU A 89 -3.38 5.95 0.78
N GLY A 90 -4.49 5.61 0.10
CA GLY A 90 -5.00 4.24 0.01
C GLY A 90 -4.09 3.27 -0.76
N ARG A 91 -3.06 3.73 -1.48
CA ARG A 91 -1.96 2.87 -1.99
C ARG A 91 -0.79 2.85 -1.02
N TRP A 92 -0.40 4.01 -0.51
CA TRP A 92 0.67 4.18 0.46
C TRP A 92 0.49 3.24 1.66
N ASP A 93 -0.66 3.29 2.33
CA ASP A 93 -0.95 2.47 3.53
C ASP A 93 -0.96 0.96 3.27
N ARG A 94 -1.07 0.51 2.00
CA ARG A 94 -1.03 -0.91 1.61
C ARG A 94 0.32 -1.38 1.07
N GLN A 95 1.17 -0.47 0.59
CA GLN A 95 2.40 -0.81 -0.14
C GLN A 95 3.67 -0.29 0.55
N MET A 96 3.56 0.70 1.43
CA MET A 96 4.67 1.35 2.13
C MET A 96 4.34 1.45 3.62
N SER A 97 5.24 0.98 4.49
CA SER A 97 5.04 1.12 5.94
C SER A 97 5.09 2.60 6.34
N ARG A 98 3.93 3.24 6.50
CA ARG A 98 3.76 4.67 6.83
C ARG A 98 4.52 5.06 8.08
N ASP A 99 4.52 4.19 9.08
CA ASP A 99 5.28 4.37 10.32
C ASP A 99 6.80 4.34 10.10
N LEU A 100 7.32 3.35 9.35
CA LEU A 100 8.75 3.28 9.03
C LEU A 100 9.21 4.49 8.19
N HIS A 101 8.36 4.98 7.30
CA HIS A 101 8.65 6.17 6.48
C HIS A 101 8.63 7.46 7.30
N LYS A 102 7.64 7.65 8.19
CA LYS A 102 7.62 8.75 9.17
C LYS A 102 8.86 8.72 10.07
N ALA A 103 9.22 7.55 10.60
CA ALA A 103 10.42 7.37 11.42
C ALA A 103 11.71 7.68 10.65
N ALA A 104 11.83 7.23 9.39
CA ALA A 104 12.98 7.54 8.53
C ALA A 104 13.03 9.01 8.08
N TYR A 105 11.89 9.70 8.01
CA TYR A 105 11.81 11.15 7.80
C TYR A 105 12.25 11.93 9.05
N TYR A 106 11.77 11.54 10.23
CA TYR A 106 12.19 12.11 11.51
C TYR A 106 13.71 11.98 11.73
N LEU A 107 14.30 10.84 11.36
CA LEU A 107 15.76 10.63 11.42
C LEU A 107 16.57 11.36 10.33
N HIS A 108 15.94 12.04 9.38
CA HIS A 108 16.63 12.65 8.24
C HIS A 108 17.24 14.02 8.63
N PRO A 109 18.58 14.21 8.67
CA PRO A 109 19.17 15.41 9.28
C PRO A 109 18.76 16.75 8.64
N ALA A 110 18.52 16.76 7.32
CA ALA A 110 18.04 17.94 6.59
C ALA A 110 16.55 18.26 6.81
N HIS A 111 15.85 17.49 7.65
CA HIS A 111 14.46 17.71 8.07
C HIS A 111 14.33 17.79 9.60
N HIS A 112 15.15 17.03 10.33
CA HIS A 112 15.11 17.00 11.80
C HIS A 112 15.56 18.31 12.45
N TYR A 113 16.60 18.97 11.90
CA TYR A 113 17.17 20.19 12.49
C TYR A 113 16.61 21.49 11.87
N THR A 114 15.75 21.39 10.87
CA THR A 114 15.04 22.52 10.27
C THR A 114 13.74 22.81 11.02
N HIS A 115 13.48 24.07 11.38
CA HIS A 115 12.37 24.50 12.25
C HIS A 115 10.95 24.39 11.62
N GLU A 116 10.73 23.56 10.60
CA GLU A 116 9.43 23.36 9.93
C GLU A 116 8.65 22.12 10.44
N LEU A 117 9.13 21.42 11.47
CA LEU A 117 8.46 20.24 12.02
C LEU A 117 7.24 20.58 12.89
N ALA A 118 6.15 21.03 12.27
CA ALA A 118 4.83 21.22 12.90
C ALA A 118 4.15 19.91 13.38
N TYR A 119 4.91 18.82 13.50
CA TYR A 119 4.45 17.45 13.77
C TYR A 119 5.42 16.65 14.67
N GLU A 120 6.34 17.30 15.41
CA GLU A 120 7.35 16.57 16.21
C GLU A 120 6.75 15.50 17.15
N ASP A 121 5.67 15.80 17.87
CA ASP A 121 5.05 14.83 18.80
C ASP A 121 4.52 13.56 18.11
N ASP A 122 3.85 13.69 16.97
CA ASP A 122 3.36 12.53 16.19
C ASP A 122 4.53 11.76 15.55
N LEU A 123 5.52 12.46 15.00
CA LEU A 123 6.71 11.84 14.44
C LEU A 123 7.54 11.10 15.50
N MET A 124 7.66 11.65 16.72
CA MET A 124 8.32 11.02 17.86
C MET A 124 7.54 9.84 18.45
N ALA A 125 6.21 9.94 18.54
CA ALA A 125 5.36 8.83 18.94
C ALA A 125 5.48 7.66 17.95
N VAL A 126 5.50 7.95 16.64
CA VAL A 126 5.70 6.96 15.58
C VAL A 126 7.11 6.37 15.60
N PHE A 127 8.16 7.19 15.72
CA PHE A 127 9.53 6.72 15.86
C PHE A 127 9.69 5.80 17.08
N THR A 128 9.15 6.20 18.24
CA THR A 128 9.17 5.41 19.47
C THR A 128 8.43 4.08 19.30
N ARG A 129 7.28 4.07 18.62
CA ARG A 129 6.53 2.85 18.28
C ARG A 129 7.37 1.91 17.40
N VAL A 130 7.98 2.41 16.34
CA VAL A 130 8.85 1.64 15.43
C VAL A 130 10.05 1.05 16.19
N MET A 131 10.74 1.84 17.01
CA MET A 131 11.88 1.37 17.80
C MET A 131 11.50 0.36 18.88
N LYS A 132 10.29 0.46 19.45
CA LYS A 132 9.74 -0.56 20.36
C LYS A 132 9.48 -1.87 19.63
N SER A 133 8.81 -1.85 18.47
CA SER A 133 8.53 -3.07 17.70
C SER A 133 9.82 -3.75 17.19
N PHE A 134 10.85 -2.98 16.81
CA PHE A 134 12.17 -3.57 16.51
C PHE A 134 12.81 -4.24 17.73
N ARG A 135 12.75 -3.62 18.91
CA ARG A 135 13.26 -4.20 20.16
C ARG A 135 12.54 -5.52 20.50
N GLU A 136 11.22 -5.56 20.35
CA GLU A 136 10.39 -6.75 20.62
C GLU A 136 10.70 -7.88 19.63
N ALA A 137 10.82 -7.56 18.33
CA ALA A 137 11.19 -8.53 17.30
C ALA A 137 12.61 -9.10 17.48
N ILE A 138 13.56 -8.28 17.92
CA ILE A 138 14.93 -8.73 18.25
C ILE A 138 14.91 -9.59 19.53
N GLY A 139 14.15 -9.20 20.57
CA GLY A 139 14.02 -9.98 21.80
C GLY A 139 13.50 -11.40 21.56
N GLY A 140 12.47 -11.55 20.72
CA GLY A 140 11.96 -12.86 20.30
C GLY A 140 12.92 -13.69 19.44
N PHE A 141 14.05 -13.12 19.00
CA PHE A 141 15.12 -13.79 18.26
C PHE A 141 16.32 -14.17 19.16
N VAL A 142 16.41 -13.59 20.36
CA VAL A 142 17.47 -13.87 21.35
C VAL A 142 17.13 -15.07 22.24
N GLU A 143 15.85 -15.44 22.32
CA GLU A 143 15.38 -16.67 22.96
C GLU A 143 15.96 -17.94 22.30
N PRO A 144 16.83 -18.73 22.97
CA PRO A 144 17.43 -19.94 22.38
C PRO A 144 16.37 -20.99 22.02
N SER A 145 15.24 -20.97 22.74
CA SER A 145 14.07 -21.81 22.52
C SER A 145 13.44 -21.61 21.12
N ALA A 146 13.43 -20.39 20.61
CA ALA A 146 12.86 -20.05 19.30
C ALA A 146 13.76 -20.47 18.12
N ILE A 147 15.08 -20.48 18.31
CA ILE A 147 16.07 -20.84 17.28
C ILE A 147 16.02 -22.35 17.00
N ALA A 148 15.91 -23.17 18.04
CA ALA A 148 15.90 -24.63 17.94
C ALA A 148 14.76 -25.19 17.04
N GLY A 149 13.65 -24.47 16.91
CA GLY A 149 12.52 -24.87 16.06
C GLY A 149 12.79 -24.81 14.55
N ARG A 150 13.84 -24.13 14.09
CA ARG A 150 14.13 -23.92 12.65
C ARG A 150 15.27 -24.76 12.09
N VAL A 151 15.99 -25.51 12.93
CA VAL A 151 17.08 -26.40 12.48
C VAL A 151 16.63 -27.86 12.51
N ARG A 152 15.80 -28.23 11.52
CA ARG A 152 15.69 -29.61 11.04
C ARG A 152 15.90 -29.61 9.53
N ILE A 153 17.13 -29.90 9.13
CA ILE A 153 17.42 -30.40 7.78
C ILE A 153 16.93 -31.85 7.75
N ASP A 154 16.14 -32.22 6.74
CA ASP A 154 15.64 -33.59 6.60
C ASP A 154 16.79 -34.58 6.36
N GLY A 155 16.97 -35.51 7.29
CA GLY A 155 17.88 -36.64 7.21
C GLY A 155 17.34 -37.76 8.10
N GLY A 156 16.83 -38.84 7.50
CA GLY A 156 16.07 -39.87 8.21
C GLY A 156 16.69 -41.27 8.13
N GLY A 157 16.00 -42.25 8.73
CA GLY A 157 16.12 -43.66 8.35
C GLY A 157 16.68 -44.64 9.39
N SER A 158 15.87 -45.05 10.36
CA SER A 158 15.88 -46.38 11.03
C SER A 158 14.66 -46.47 11.97
N SER A 159 13.59 -47.23 11.71
CA SER A 159 13.46 -48.71 11.68
C SER A 159 13.50 -49.38 13.06
N SER A 160 12.36 -49.97 13.47
CA SER A 160 12.13 -51.17 14.34
C SER A 160 13.00 -51.36 15.62
N ASP A 161 12.45 -51.79 16.76
CA ASP A 161 11.58 -52.98 16.88
C ASP A 161 10.84 -53.11 18.25
N GLY A 162 9.84 -54.01 18.32
CA GLY A 162 9.24 -54.59 19.55
C GLY A 162 8.23 -53.76 20.38
N GLY A 163 7.23 -54.33 21.07
CA GLY A 163 6.74 -55.73 21.04
C GLY A 163 5.81 -56.11 22.24
N GLY A 164 4.59 -56.62 21.98
CA GLY A 164 3.60 -57.10 22.98
C GLY A 164 2.74 -56.00 23.64
N GLY A 165 1.47 -56.19 24.06
CA GLY A 165 0.60 -57.37 24.15
C GLY A 165 0.05 -57.55 25.59
N GLY A 166 -1.21 -57.91 25.90
CA GLY A 166 -2.44 -58.13 25.13
C GLY A 166 -3.58 -58.59 26.07
N GLY A 167 -4.87 -58.38 25.74
CA GLY A 167 -6.02 -58.76 26.59
C GLY A 167 -7.37 -58.34 25.99
N ALA A 168 -8.47 -59.05 26.30
CA ALA A 168 -9.72 -58.97 25.53
C ALA A 168 -11.03 -59.17 26.34
N GLY A 169 -12.15 -58.67 25.78
CA GLY A 169 -13.53 -59.12 26.07
C GLY A 169 -14.43 -58.14 26.87
N GLY A 170 -15.61 -57.81 26.35
CA GLY A 170 -16.67 -57.07 27.07
C GLY A 170 -17.72 -56.41 26.15
N ASP A 171 -19.01 -56.70 26.34
CA ASP A 171 -20.06 -56.58 25.30
C ASP A 171 -21.48 -56.44 25.94
N THR A 172 -22.54 -55.85 25.34
CA THR A 172 -22.69 -55.15 24.04
C THR A 172 -23.40 -53.74 24.23
N PRO A 173 -24.62 -53.32 23.73
CA PRO A 173 -24.88 -51.88 23.53
C PRO A 173 -26.16 -51.25 24.15
N GLN A 174 -26.11 -49.93 24.41
CA GLN A 174 -27.25 -48.97 24.39
C GLN A 174 -26.68 -47.53 24.30
N GLY A 175 -27.31 -46.51 23.70
CA GLY A 175 -28.53 -46.46 22.90
C GLY A 175 -28.99 -45.00 22.62
N GLY A 176 -29.44 -44.69 21.40
CA GLY A 176 -29.92 -43.35 20.97
C GLY A 176 -28.82 -42.51 20.28
N ARG A 177 -28.95 -41.93 19.07
CA ARG A 177 -30.03 -41.25 18.28
C ARG A 177 -30.05 -39.72 18.45
N GLY A 178 -29.91 -39.03 17.31
CA GLY A 178 -30.12 -37.59 17.14
C GLY A 178 -28.81 -36.78 17.13
N GLY A 179 -28.55 -35.91 16.16
CA GLY A 179 -29.29 -35.64 14.91
C GLY A 179 -28.99 -34.25 14.36
N THR A 180 -28.24 -34.16 13.25
CA THR A 180 -27.91 -32.88 12.62
C THR A 180 -29.15 -32.19 12.05
N VAL A 181 -29.42 -30.96 12.48
CA VAL A 181 -30.37 -30.05 11.82
C VAL A 181 -29.69 -28.70 11.61
N VAL A 182 -29.49 -28.34 10.34
CA VAL A 182 -29.06 -27.00 9.94
C VAL A 182 -30.30 -26.10 9.88
N ARG A 183 -30.20 -24.86 10.37
CA ARG A 183 -31.13 -23.78 9.99
C ARG A 183 -30.41 -22.45 9.78
N GLU A 184 -30.70 -21.89 8.62
CA GLU A 184 -30.42 -20.54 8.12
C GLU A 184 -31.75 -19.73 8.20
N VAL A 185 -31.78 -18.48 7.71
CA VAL A 185 -33.02 -17.65 7.48
C VAL A 185 -33.64 -17.11 8.80
N GLU A 186 -34.00 -15.83 9.02
CA GLU A 186 -33.90 -14.52 8.33
C GLU A 186 -33.78 -13.42 9.44
N VAL A 187 -33.25 -12.20 9.25
CA VAL A 187 -33.79 -10.96 8.60
C VAL A 187 -35.10 -10.43 9.22
N VAL A 188 -35.27 -9.09 9.14
CA VAL A 188 -36.34 -8.21 9.69
C VAL A 188 -36.08 -7.76 11.15
N GLY A 189 -36.05 -6.45 11.43
CA GLY A 189 -36.20 -5.30 10.53
C GLY A 189 -35.95 -3.96 11.21
#